data_AF-A0A3B0STK2-F1
#
_entry.id   AF-A0A3B0STK2-F1
#
_cell.length_a   1.000
_cell.length_b   1.000
_cell.length_c   1.000
_cell.angle_alpha   90.00
_cell.angle_beta   90.00
_cell.angle_gamma   90.00
#
_symmetry.space_group_name_H-M   'P 1'
#
loop_
_entity.id
_entity.type
_entity.pdbx_description
1 polymer ?
#
loop_
_entity_poly.entity_id
_entity_poly.type
_entity_poly.pdbx_seq_one_letter_code
_entity_poly.pdbx_strand_id
1 'polypeptide(L)'
;VNVRVDQAQRCADALASIAPDDEPVLFMGDFNDYIHPLRILRYEGFDDSFMALGREAVITYPAFPLAQQPPELLDWMMHRGPIRPTLTSVVDFYVGEFPPSDHKPVLTTYELERGGSGGPAMTQ
;
A
#
# COMPACT_ATOMS: atom_id res chain seq x y z
N VAL A 1 -16.85 13.42 -10.14
CA VAL A 1 -15.63 12.74 -9.66
C VAL A 1 -16.05 11.74 -8.59
N ASN A 2 -15.71 10.46 -8.73
CA ASN A 2 -15.97 9.43 -7.72
C ASN A 2 -14.71 9.31 -6.86
N VAL A 3 -14.78 9.83 -5.64
CA VAL A 3 -13.64 9.88 -4.70
C VAL A 3 -13.45 8.59 -3.88
N ARG A 4 -14.14 7.51 -4.25
CA ARG A 4 -13.88 6.14 -3.77
C ARG A 4 -14.02 5.92 -2.25
N VAL A 5 -14.61 6.86 -1.50
CA VAL A 5 -14.77 6.79 -0.03
C VAL A 5 -15.59 5.57 0.38
N ASP A 6 -16.77 5.36 -0.21
CA ASP A 6 -17.64 4.22 0.14
C ASP A 6 -17.01 2.88 -0.23
N GLN A 7 -16.20 2.83 -1.29
CA GLN A 7 -15.43 1.65 -1.68
C GLN A 7 -14.37 1.35 -0.63
N ALA A 8 -13.64 2.36 -0.16
CA ALA A 8 -12.60 2.20 0.85
C ALA A 8 -13.17 1.72 2.19
N GLN A 9 -14.30 2.28 2.64
CA GLN A 9 -14.96 1.83 3.88
C GLN A 9 -15.40 0.37 3.77
N ARG A 10 -16.13 0.01 2.70
CA ARG A 10 -16.58 -1.37 2.49
C ARG A 10 -15.42 -2.36 2.38
N CYS A 11 -14.28 -1.92 1.83
CA CYS A 11 -13.07 -2.72 1.78
C CYS A 11 -12.52 -2.98 3.20
N ALA A 12 -12.39 -1.94 4.02
CA ALA A 12 -11.93 -2.08 5.40
C ALA A 12 -12.85 -2.99 6.22
N ASP A 13 -14.17 -2.79 6.13
CA ASP A 13 -15.17 -3.62 6.80
C ASP A 13 -15.03 -5.09 6.39
N ALA A 14 -14.84 -5.34 5.08
CA ALA A 14 -14.63 -6.69 4.56
C ALA A 14 -13.32 -7.31 5.07
N LEU A 15 -12.21 -6.56 5.05
CA LEU A 15 -10.91 -7.04 5.55
C LEU A 15 -10.98 -7.35 7.05
N ALA A 16 -11.63 -6.51 7.85
CA ALA A 16 -11.85 -6.75 9.28
C ALA A 16 -12.71 -7.99 9.55
N SER A 17 -13.61 -8.36 8.63
CA SER A 17 -14.40 -9.59 8.74
C SER A 17 -13.61 -10.86 8.37
N ILE A 18 -12.51 -10.72 7.63
CA ILE A 18 -11.68 -11.83 7.14
C ILE A 18 -10.51 -12.10 8.09
N ALA A 19 -9.83 -11.06 8.54
CA ALA A 19 -8.61 -11.15 9.32
C ALA A 19 -8.75 -10.39 10.66
N PRO A 20 -8.55 -11.07 11.80
CA PRO A 20 -8.50 -10.41 13.11
C PRO A 20 -7.30 -9.46 13.20
N ASP A 21 -7.31 -8.59 14.22
CA ASP A 21 -6.30 -7.51 14.34
C ASP A 21 -4.87 -8.02 14.61
N ASP A 22 -4.72 -9.25 15.10
CA ASP A 22 -3.42 -9.90 15.34
C ASP A 22 -2.90 -10.68 14.12
N GLU A 23 -3.63 -10.68 13.00
CA GLU A 23 -3.18 -11.24 11.73
C GLU A 23 -2.62 -10.17 10.79
N PRO A 24 -1.51 -10.46 10.08
CA PRO A 24 -0.93 -9.53 9.12
C PRO A 24 -1.81 -9.43 7.87
N VAL A 25 -2.21 -8.22 7.51
CA VAL A 25 -3.01 -7.94 6.32
C VAL A 25 -2.19 -7.12 5.33
N LEU A 26 -2.20 -7.55 4.07
CA LEU A 26 -1.75 -6.75 2.93
C LEU A 26 -2.96 -6.44 2.05
N PHE A 27 -3.12 -5.16 1.71
CA PHE A 27 -4.14 -4.70 0.77
C PHE A 27 -3.49 -3.75 -0.24
N MET A 28 -3.65 -4.03 -1.53
CA MET A 28 -2.92 -3.29 -2.57
C MET A 28 -3.74 -3.16 -3.85
N GLY A 29 -3.40 -2.16 -4.66
CA GLY A 29 -3.95 -1.98 -5.99
C GLY A 29 -3.99 -0.53 -6.43
N ASP A 30 -4.58 -0.31 -7.60
CA ASP A 30 -4.91 1.01 -8.13
C ASP A 30 -6.17 1.55 -7.44
N PHE A 31 -6.00 2.60 -6.63
CA PHE A 31 -7.10 3.23 -5.91
C PHE A 31 -7.79 4.33 -6.72
N ASN A 32 -7.21 4.75 -7.85
CA ASN A 32 -7.69 5.84 -8.72
C ASN A 32 -7.91 7.19 -7.98
N ASP A 33 -7.35 7.36 -6.79
CA ASP A 33 -7.42 8.57 -5.96
C ASP A 33 -6.32 8.52 -4.89
N TYR A 34 -5.50 9.56 -4.80
CA TYR A 34 -4.31 9.60 -3.92
C TYR A 34 -4.60 10.14 -2.50
N ILE A 35 -5.84 10.57 -2.22
CA ILE A 35 -6.20 11.23 -0.96
C ILE A 35 -7.24 10.42 -0.19
N HIS A 36 -8.39 10.19 -0.82
CA HIS A 36 -9.61 9.86 -0.10
C HIS A 36 -9.63 8.40 0.38
N PRO A 37 -9.34 7.39 -0.47
CA PRO A 37 -9.24 6.00 -0.03
C PRO A 37 -8.19 5.79 1.05
N LEU A 38 -7.03 6.44 0.90
CA LEU A 38 -5.94 6.34 1.87
C LEU A 38 -6.35 6.84 3.23
N ARG A 39 -7.02 7.99 3.27
CA ARG A 39 -7.48 8.57 4.52
C ARG A 39 -8.43 7.64 5.26
N ILE A 40 -9.37 7.00 4.55
CA ILE A 40 -10.30 6.04 5.15
C ILE A 40 -9.55 4.81 5.66
N LEU A 41 -8.72 4.18 4.82
CA LEU A 41 -7.95 3.00 5.21
C LEU A 41 -7.02 3.27 6.40
N ARG A 42 -6.43 4.46 6.50
CA ARG A 42 -5.64 4.89 7.66
C ARG A 42 -6.46 5.03 8.94
N TYR A 43 -7.71 5.49 8.85
CA TYR A 43 -8.60 5.49 10.02
C TYR A 43 -8.92 4.07 10.51
N GLU A 44 -8.89 3.10 9.61
CA GLU A 44 -9.11 1.68 9.88
C GLU A 44 -7.81 0.93 10.26
N GLY A 45 -6.73 1.68 10.50
CA GLY A 45 -5.47 1.15 11.03
C GLY A 45 -4.48 0.65 9.98
N PHE A 46 -4.72 0.88 8.69
CA PHE A 46 -3.72 0.57 7.66
C PHE A 46 -2.68 1.69 7.53
N ASP A 47 -1.43 1.31 7.30
CA ASP A 47 -0.37 2.22 6.87
C ASP A 47 0.05 1.92 5.42
N ASP A 48 0.56 2.91 4.71
CA ASP A 48 1.13 2.69 3.38
C ASP A 48 2.64 2.41 3.47
N SER A 49 3.16 1.64 2.52
CA SER A 49 4.53 1.16 2.58
C SER A 49 5.59 2.25 2.34
N PHE A 50 5.23 3.45 1.88
CA PHE A 50 6.16 4.58 1.76
C PHE A 50 6.27 5.30 3.11
N MET A 51 5.14 5.67 3.70
CA MET A 51 5.09 6.35 5.01
C MET A 51 5.65 5.49 6.14
N ALA A 52 5.35 4.18 6.15
CA ALA A 52 5.94 3.25 7.13
C ALA A 52 7.47 3.17 7.04
N LEU A 53 8.06 3.48 5.87
CA LEU A 53 9.51 3.57 5.66
C LEU A 53 10.06 5.00 5.86
N GLY A 54 9.22 5.97 6.22
CA GLY A 54 9.60 7.38 6.33
C GLY A 54 9.95 8.02 4.99
N ARG A 55 9.33 7.58 3.89
CA ARG A 55 9.64 8.02 2.52
C ARG A 55 8.43 8.66 1.85
N GLU A 56 8.68 9.62 0.97
CA GLU A 56 7.64 10.15 0.08
C GLU A 56 7.17 9.08 -0.92
N ALA A 57 5.87 9.07 -1.19
CA ALA A 57 5.28 8.20 -2.18
C ALA A 57 5.63 8.65 -3.60
N VAL A 58 5.76 7.69 -4.52
CA VAL A 58 6.29 7.92 -5.87
C VAL A 58 5.20 7.65 -6.90
N ILE A 59 5.05 8.57 -7.85
CA ILE A 59 4.10 8.50 -8.97
C ILE A 59 4.19 7.17 -9.71
N THR A 60 3.05 6.56 -9.97
CA THR A 60 2.92 5.26 -10.64
C THR A 60 2.29 5.36 -12.02
N TYR A 61 1.63 6.46 -12.36
CA TYR A 61 1.00 6.69 -13.66
C TYR A 61 1.40 8.06 -14.25
N PRO A 62 1.62 8.21 -15.57
CA PRO A 62 1.75 7.15 -16.56
C PRO A 62 3.16 6.54 -16.62
N ALA A 63 3.24 5.29 -17.04
CA ALA A 63 4.47 4.68 -17.50
C ALA A 63 4.83 5.22 -18.89
N PHE A 64 6.01 5.82 -19.00
CA PHE A 64 6.50 6.35 -20.26
C PHE A 64 6.92 5.20 -21.21
N PRO A 65 6.67 5.28 -22.53
CA PRO A 65 6.05 6.37 -23.28
C PRO A 65 4.53 6.21 -23.54
N LEU A 66 3.82 5.33 -22.82
CA LEU A 66 2.48 4.89 -23.24
C LEU A 66 1.37 5.95 -23.09
N ALA A 67 1.39 6.74 -22.02
CA ALA A 67 0.32 7.70 -21.75
C ALA A 67 0.85 9.13 -21.52
N GLN A 68 0.06 10.11 -21.99
CA GLN A 68 0.40 11.55 -21.94
C GLN A 68 -0.41 12.32 -20.89
N GLN A 69 -1.03 11.61 -19.95
CA GLN A 69 -1.77 12.25 -18.86
C GLN A 69 -0.80 12.87 -17.85
N PRO A 70 -1.25 13.87 -17.06
CA PRO A 70 -0.48 14.37 -15.94
C PRO A 70 -0.05 13.22 -15.01
N PRO A 71 1.15 13.29 -14.42
CA PRO A 71 1.61 12.27 -13.49
C PRO A 71 0.72 12.18 -12.24
N GLU A 72 0.30 10.97 -11.88
CA GLU A 72 -0.56 10.68 -10.73
C GLU A 72 -0.01 9.49 -9.90
N LEU A 73 -0.35 9.51 -8.61
CA LEU A 73 -0.01 8.49 -7.63
C LEU A 73 -1.26 7.65 -7.34
N LEU A 74 -1.39 6.51 -8.01
CA LEU A 74 -2.65 5.77 -8.03
C LEU A 74 -2.54 4.40 -7.37
N ASP A 75 -1.35 3.79 -7.40
CA ASP A 75 -1.13 2.43 -6.92
C ASP A 75 -0.48 2.42 -5.53
N TRP A 76 -1.07 1.65 -4.62
CA TRP A 76 -0.71 1.66 -3.21
C TRP A 76 -0.50 0.25 -2.65
N MET A 77 0.41 0.16 -1.68
CA MET A 77 0.69 -1.04 -0.89
C MET A 77 0.37 -0.73 0.57
N MET A 78 -0.83 -1.10 1.01
CA MET A 78 -1.33 -0.88 2.36
C MET A 78 -1.13 -2.13 3.22
N HIS A 79 -0.89 -1.94 4.52
CA HIS A 79 -0.67 -3.04 5.45
C HIS A 79 -1.19 -2.73 6.86
N ARG A 80 -1.51 -3.76 7.63
CA ARG A 80 -1.96 -3.69 9.04
C ARG A 80 -1.53 -4.96 9.79
N GLY A 81 -1.38 -4.89 11.10
CA GLY A 81 -1.05 -6.05 11.95
C GLY A 81 0.46 -6.29 12.08
N PRO A 82 0.90 -7.48 12.52
CA PRO A 82 2.31 -7.81 12.80
C PRO A 82 3.12 -8.05 11.51
N ILE A 83 3.21 -7.02 10.68
CA ILE A 83 3.93 -7.01 9.41
C ILE A 83 4.47 -5.60 9.17
N ARG A 84 5.71 -5.51 8.68
CA ARG A 84 6.30 -4.22 8.30
C ARG A 84 7.02 -4.28 6.98
N PRO A 85 6.98 -3.21 6.17
CA PRO A 85 7.78 -3.13 4.96
C PRO A 85 9.26 -3.02 5.30
N THR A 86 10.10 -3.55 4.43
CA THR A 86 11.56 -3.45 4.49
C THR A 86 12.14 -2.69 3.29
N LEU A 87 11.40 -2.68 2.18
CA LEU A 87 11.72 -1.94 0.95
C LEU A 87 10.42 -1.63 0.23
N THR A 88 10.32 -0.43 -0.35
CA THR A 88 9.27 -0.05 -1.33
C THR A 88 9.95 0.67 -2.50
N SER A 89 9.64 0.30 -3.74
CA SER A 89 10.16 0.96 -4.94
C SER A 89 9.13 0.98 -6.05
N VAL A 90 9.10 2.07 -6.83
CA VAL A 90 8.40 2.13 -8.11
C VAL A 90 9.42 1.84 -9.20
N VAL A 91 9.17 0.80 -9.99
CA VAL A 91 10.16 0.28 -10.94
C VAL A 91 9.76 0.65 -12.37
N ASP A 92 10.68 1.26 -13.10
CA ASP A 92 10.55 1.36 -14.55
C ASP A 92 10.89 -0.01 -15.17
N PHE A 93 9.91 -0.64 -15.80
CA PHE A 93 10.04 -1.98 -16.38
C PHE A 93 9.60 -1.97 -17.84
N TYR A 94 10.45 -2.50 -18.73
CA TYR A 94 10.26 -2.47 -20.17
C TYR A 94 10.41 -3.85 -20.81
N VAL A 95 9.57 -4.12 -21.82
CA VAL A 95 9.73 -5.24 -22.75
C VAL A 95 10.07 -4.63 -24.12
N GLY A 96 11.37 -4.62 -24.45
CA GLY A 96 11.87 -3.81 -25.56
C GLY A 96 11.88 -2.32 -25.19
N GLU A 97 11.30 -1.47 -26.02
CA GLU A 97 11.24 -0.01 -25.80
C GLU A 97 9.97 0.46 -25.10
N PHE A 98 9.04 -0.47 -24.78
CA PHE A 98 7.73 -0.13 -24.22
C PHE A 98 7.51 -0.81 -22.86
N PRO A 99 6.90 -0.13 -21.89
CA PRO A 99 6.44 -0.79 -20.68
C PRO A 99 5.25 -1.70 -21.01
N PRO A 100 5.04 -2.78 -20.24
CA PRO A 100 3.93 -3.72 -20.48
C PRO A 100 2.57 -3.19 -19.99
N SER A 101 2.56 -2.10 -19.22
CA SER A 101 1.38 -1.44 -18.64
C SER A 101 1.59 0.07 -18.69
N ASP A 102 0.50 0.83 -18.73
CA ASP A 102 0.51 2.29 -18.54
C ASP A 102 0.69 2.70 -17.08
N HIS A 103 0.71 1.74 -16.15
CA HIS A 103 1.13 1.93 -14.76
C HIS A 103 2.52 1.31 -14.51
N LYS A 104 3.30 1.98 -13.67
CA LYS A 104 4.57 1.48 -13.13
C LYS A 104 4.29 0.55 -11.95
N PRO A 105 4.91 -0.64 -11.88
CA PRO A 105 4.76 -1.54 -10.75
C PRO A 105 5.34 -0.94 -9.46
N VAL A 106 4.60 -1.10 -8.36
CA VAL A 106 5.08 -0.89 -6.99
C VAL A 106 5.57 -2.22 -6.44
N LEU A 107 6.85 -2.30 -6.10
CA LEU A 107 7.46 -3.47 -5.47
C LEU A 107 7.72 -3.18 -4.00
N THR A 108 7.15 -4.01 -3.13
CA THR A 108 7.37 -3.92 -1.68
C THR A 108 7.76 -5.27 -1.11
N THR A 109 8.81 -5.31 -0.30
CA THR A 109 9.17 -6.49 0.51
C THR A 109 8.71 -6.28 1.94
N TYR A 110 8.15 -7.32 2.53
CA TYR A 110 7.65 -7.30 3.91
C TYR A 110 8.36 -8.32 4.77
N GLU A 111 8.44 -8.01 6.05
CA GLU A 111 8.84 -8.93 7.10
C GLU A 111 7.65 -9.15 8.04
N LEU A 112 7.35 -10.42 8.33
CA LEU A 112 6.39 -10.77 9.37
C LEU A 112 7.06 -10.54 10.73
N GLU A 113 6.41 -9.75 11.57
CA GLU A 113 6.86 -9.57 12.93
C GLU A 113 6.50 -10.83 13.71
N ARG A 114 7.51 -11.49 14.29
CA ARG A 114 7.23 -12.63 15.15
C ARG A 114 6.42 -12.12 16.34
N GLY A 115 5.21 -12.67 16.50
CA GLY A 115 4.40 -12.43 17.69
C GLY A 115 5.28 -12.60 18.92
N GLY A 116 5.40 -11.54 19.71
CA GLY A 116 6.11 -11.60 20.98
C GLY A 116 5.37 -12.59 21.88
N SER A 117 5.80 -13.84 21.91
CA SER A 117 5.57 -14.68 23.07
C SER A 117 6.23 -13.95 24.23
N GLY A 118 5.43 -13.41 25.16
CA GLY A 118 5.88 -12.58 26.27
C GLY A 118 7.15 -13.10 26.93
N GLY A 119 8.28 -12.46 26.65
CA GLY A 119 9.47 -12.57 27.48
C GLY A 119 9.23 -11.80 28.77
N PRO A 120 9.69 -12.29 29.94
CA PRO A 120 9.37 -11.66 31.21
C PRO A 120 9.91 -10.23 31.23
N ALA A 121 9.07 -9.30 31.70
CA ALA A 121 9.46 -7.92 31.94
C ALA A 121 10.68 -7.91 32.87
N MET A 122 11.82 -7.44 32.38
CA MET A 122 12.91 -7.04 33.26
C MET A 122 12.50 -5.72 33.91
N THR A 123 11.98 -5.81 35.13
CA THR A 123 11.94 -4.68 36.06
C THR A 123 13.39 -4.27 36.37
N GLN A 124 13.71 -3.01 36.08
CA GLN A 124 14.82 -2.30 36.74
C GLN A 124 14.39 -1.85 38.13
#